data_AF-A0A6P8EWM5-F1
#
_entry.id   AF-A0A6P8EWM5-F1
#
_cell.length_a   1.000
_cell.length_b   1.000
_cell.length_c   1.000
_cell.angle_alpha   90.00
_cell.angle_beta   90.00
_cell.angle_gamma   90.00
#
_symmetry.space_group_name_H-M   'P 1'
#
loop_
_entity.id
_entity.type
_entity.pdbx_description
1 polymer ?
#
loop_
_entity_poly.entity_id
_entity_poly.type
_entity_poly.pdbx_seq_one_letter_code
_entity_poly.pdbx_strand_id
1 'polypeptide(L)'
;MAFIKKPKLTDFKSSPPHLQFNDFVLTGYRPISTVKECLHSLFYLHNELGNIYTHAIPFFCFLLLLPLNIPWTQSDAGWICVLHYLACLSPTVGSVLYHLFMNHEGGEVIYDTLLSLDMFGVCLVNTLGALPIIHITLLCYPDARRVALLAYSSLSLYGVYSAVTARSNMRRLQAFFWQAVFRLFLYLLRWNGPGTGSPTSMYFYAVMDSLAVLGGLVNVTRMPERMSPGRFDYWLNSHQIMHMLVALSIVYLHWGMIEDLVWLRNFQCPPE
;
A
#
# COMPACT_ATOMS: atom_id res chain seq x y z
N MET A 1 1.80 -38.41 16.34
CA MET A 1 1.71 -37.28 15.38
C MET A 1 0.24 -36.95 15.18
N ALA A 2 -0.23 -35.86 15.76
CA ALA A 2 -1.61 -35.42 15.53
C ALA A 2 -1.71 -34.94 14.09
N PHE A 3 -2.40 -35.67 13.23
CA PHE A 3 -2.82 -35.17 11.92
C PHE A 3 -3.73 -33.98 12.20
N ILE A 4 -3.20 -32.77 11.98
CA ILE A 4 -3.97 -31.56 12.21
C ILE A 4 -5.13 -31.58 11.21
N LYS A 5 -6.34 -31.72 11.75
CA LYS A 5 -7.57 -31.85 10.98
C LYS A 5 -7.79 -30.52 10.26
N LYS A 6 -7.56 -30.49 8.94
CA LYS A 6 -7.81 -29.29 8.13
C LYS A 6 -9.30 -28.94 8.22
N PRO A 7 -9.66 -27.67 8.49
CA PRO A 7 -11.06 -27.27 8.50
C PRO A 7 -11.66 -27.44 7.09
N LYS A 8 -12.94 -27.78 7.02
CA LYS A 8 -13.67 -27.84 5.75
C LYS A 8 -13.90 -26.41 5.27
N LEU A 9 -13.33 -26.06 4.11
CA LEU A 9 -13.56 -24.77 3.46
C LEU A 9 -15.01 -24.67 2.97
N THR A 10 -15.51 -23.44 2.90
CA THR A 10 -16.88 -23.12 2.49
C THR A 10 -16.90 -22.49 1.11
N ASP A 11 -18.06 -22.58 0.46
CA ASP A 11 -18.35 -21.85 -0.78
C ASP A 11 -18.80 -20.43 -0.47
N PHE A 12 -18.72 -19.53 -1.46
CA PHE A 12 -19.09 -18.12 -1.35
C PHE A 12 -20.45 -17.90 -0.67
N LYS A 13 -21.49 -18.63 -1.13
CA LYS A 13 -22.86 -18.51 -0.62
C LYS A 13 -23.03 -18.98 0.83
N SER A 14 -22.13 -19.81 1.32
CA SER A 14 -22.14 -20.35 2.68
C SER A 14 -21.26 -19.55 3.64
N SER A 15 -20.49 -18.59 3.14
CA SER A 15 -19.68 -17.69 3.96
C SER A 15 -20.54 -16.58 4.61
N PRO A 16 -20.13 -16.02 5.75
CA PRO A 16 -20.77 -14.85 6.35
C PRO A 16 -20.91 -13.67 5.37
N PRO A 17 -21.99 -12.86 5.42
CA PRO A 17 -22.23 -11.77 4.48
C PRO A 17 -21.08 -10.76 4.31
N HIS A 18 -20.37 -10.42 5.39
CA HIS A 18 -19.24 -9.49 5.33
C HIS A 18 -18.01 -10.05 4.58
N LEU A 19 -17.92 -11.37 4.38
CA LEU A 19 -16.87 -12.01 3.56
C LEU A 19 -17.28 -12.18 2.09
N GLN A 20 -18.53 -11.87 1.73
CA GLN A 20 -19.08 -12.01 0.37
C GLN A 20 -18.85 -10.75 -0.49
N PHE A 21 -17.61 -10.31 -0.62
CA PHE A 21 -17.28 -9.05 -1.35
C PHE A 21 -16.89 -9.24 -2.81
N ASN A 22 -16.62 -10.47 -3.28
CA ASN A 22 -16.25 -10.77 -4.67
C ASN A 22 -17.02 -11.97 -5.22
N ASP A 23 -18.08 -11.70 -5.98
CA ASP A 23 -18.98 -12.72 -6.54
C ASP A 23 -18.33 -13.65 -7.59
N PHE A 24 -17.08 -13.38 -7.98
CA PHE A 24 -16.34 -14.18 -8.96
C PHE A 24 -15.40 -15.22 -8.31
N VAL A 25 -15.15 -15.08 -7.00
CA VAL A 25 -14.41 -16.06 -6.20
C VAL A 25 -15.42 -16.96 -5.50
N LEU A 26 -15.47 -18.24 -5.89
CA LEU A 26 -16.62 -19.09 -5.58
C LEU A 26 -16.37 -20.06 -4.43
N THR A 27 -15.12 -20.46 -4.20
CA THR A 27 -14.73 -21.51 -3.25
C THR A 27 -13.50 -21.13 -2.43
N GLY A 28 -13.16 -21.97 -1.46
CA GLY A 28 -11.92 -21.84 -0.71
C GLY A 28 -11.98 -20.87 0.47
N TYR A 29 -13.19 -20.44 0.87
CA TYR A 29 -13.40 -19.55 2.02
C TYR A 29 -13.14 -20.30 3.33
N ARG A 30 -12.43 -19.65 4.25
CA ARG A 30 -12.24 -20.19 5.59
C ARG A 30 -13.53 -20.04 6.41
N PRO A 31 -13.92 -21.04 7.20
CA PRO A 31 -15.01 -20.89 8.16
C PRO A 31 -14.63 -19.87 9.24
N ILE A 32 -15.62 -19.44 10.03
CA ILE A 32 -15.37 -18.61 11.22
C ILE A 32 -14.32 -19.30 12.10
N SER A 33 -13.30 -18.54 12.50
CA SER A 33 -12.09 -19.08 13.15
C SER A 33 -11.72 -18.29 14.40
N THR A 34 -11.18 -18.98 15.40
CA THR A 34 -10.47 -18.36 16.53
C THR A 34 -9.13 -17.78 16.08
N VAL A 35 -8.50 -16.91 16.89
CA VAL A 35 -7.14 -16.39 16.63
C VAL A 35 -6.14 -17.50 16.29
N LYS A 36 -6.19 -18.62 17.03
CA LYS A 36 -5.29 -19.75 16.84
C LYS A 36 -5.51 -20.44 15.49
N GLU A 37 -6.77 -20.57 15.08
CA GLU A 37 -7.12 -21.17 13.78
C GLU A 37 -6.78 -20.25 12.61
N CYS A 38 -6.90 -18.93 12.77
CA CYS A 38 -6.41 -17.95 11.80
C CYS A 38 -4.90 -18.09 11.61
N LEU A 39 -4.12 -18.13 12.70
CA LEU A 39 -2.67 -18.35 12.63
C LEU A 39 -2.30 -19.69 11.97
N HIS A 40 -3.06 -20.75 12.28
CA HIS A 40 -2.87 -22.05 11.66
C HIS A 40 -3.20 -22.03 10.14
N SER A 41 -4.01 -21.08 9.67
CA SER A 41 -4.37 -20.97 8.25
C SER A 41 -3.20 -20.63 7.34
N LEU A 42 -2.11 -20.11 7.89
CA LEU A 42 -0.85 -19.89 7.16
C LEU A 42 -0.26 -21.17 6.56
N PHE A 43 -0.68 -22.35 7.05
CA PHE A 43 -0.11 -23.65 6.68
C PHE A 43 -1.04 -24.54 5.85
N TYR A 44 -2.18 -24.03 5.37
CA TYR A 44 -3.03 -24.77 4.44
C TYR A 44 -3.63 -23.87 3.35
N LEU A 45 -3.96 -24.46 2.21
CA LEU A 45 -4.48 -23.73 1.06
C LEU A 45 -5.91 -23.25 1.27
N HIS A 46 -6.14 -21.95 1.06
CA HIS A 46 -7.44 -21.28 1.06
C HIS A 46 -7.37 -20.04 0.14
N ASN A 47 -8.50 -19.43 -0.20
CA ASN A 47 -8.57 -18.32 -1.16
C ASN A 47 -7.79 -17.07 -0.73
N GLU A 48 -7.73 -16.79 0.57
CA GLU A 48 -6.95 -15.68 1.13
C GLU A 48 -5.44 -15.96 1.27
N LEU A 49 -4.96 -17.18 1.01
CA LEU A 49 -3.57 -17.55 1.31
C LEU A 49 -2.59 -16.71 0.48
N GLY A 50 -2.85 -16.58 -0.82
CA GLY A 50 -2.03 -15.75 -1.68
C GLY A 50 -2.04 -14.29 -1.24
N ASN A 51 -3.20 -13.73 -0.83
CA ASN A 51 -3.31 -12.35 -0.36
C ASN A 51 -2.38 -12.11 0.85
N ILE A 52 -2.37 -13.03 1.82
CA ILE A 52 -1.49 -12.95 3.00
C ILE A 52 -0.02 -12.97 2.56
N TYR A 53 0.40 -13.97 1.77
CA TYR A 53 1.82 -14.14 1.44
C TYR A 53 2.36 -13.05 0.50
N THR A 54 1.52 -12.51 -0.39
CA THR A 54 1.91 -11.40 -1.27
C THR A 54 2.27 -10.12 -0.52
N HIS A 55 1.81 -9.93 0.72
CA HIS A 55 2.24 -8.81 1.57
C HIS A 55 3.17 -9.24 2.72
N ALA A 56 3.05 -10.46 3.24
CA ALA A 56 3.92 -10.95 4.31
C ALA A 56 5.38 -11.09 3.84
N ILE A 57 5.62 -11.59 2.63
CA ILE A 57 6.99 -11.71 2.10
C ILE A 57 7.62 -10.31 1.94
N PRO A 58 6.99 -9.35 1.22
CA PRO A 58 7.49 -7.97 1.19
C PRO A 58 7.63 -7.33 2.56
N PHE A 59 6.72 -7.57 3.51
CA PHE A 59 6.83 -7.04 4.87
C PHE A 59 8.16 -7.43 5.52
N PHE A 60 8.50 -8.72 5.55
CA PHE A 60 9.76 -9.18 6.14
C PHE A 60 10.98 -8.68 5.36
N CYS A 61 10.91 -8.67 4.02
CA CYS A 61 11.97 -8.07 3.20
C CYS A 61 12.15 -6.59 3.53
N PHE A 62 11.07 -5.83 3.66
CA PHE A 62 11.15 -4.39 3.92
C PHE A 62 11.63 -4.09 5.34
N LEU A 63 11.17 -4.87 6.32
CA LEU A 63 11.56 -4.76 7.73
C LEU A 63 13.07 -5.00 7.91
N LEU A 64 13.64 -5.95 7.18
CA LEU A 64 15.03 -6.36 7.36
C LEU A 64 15.99 -5.63 6.42
N LEU A 65 15.61 -5.40 5.16
CA LEU A 65 16.54 -4.94 4.12
C LEU A 65 16.54 -3.43 3.93
N LEU A 66 15.40 -2.73 4.08
CA LEU A 66 15.36 -1.28 3.89
C LEU A 66 16.24 -0.52 4.90
N PRO A 67 16.25 -0.87 6.21
CA PRO A 67 17.12 -0.18 7.16
C PRO A 67 18.61 -0.30 6.82
N LEU A 68 19.02 -1.37 6.13
CA LEU A 68 20.41 -1.57 5.70
C LEU A 68 20.79 -0.69 4.50
N ASN A 69 19.80 -0.31 3.68
CA ASN A 69 20.01 0.54 2.50
C ASN A 69 19.80 2.03 2.79
N ILE A 70 18.96 2.39 3.77
CA ILE A 70 18.67 3.77 4.11
C ILE A 70 19.89 4.44 4.76
N PRO A 71 20.33 5.62 4.30
CA PRO A 71 21.52 6.29 4.82
C PRO A 71 21.26 7.11 6.10
N TRP A 72 20.86 6.46 7.19
CA TRP A 72 20.39 7.09 8.43
C TRP A 72 21.31 8.18 9.01
N THR A 73 22.62 7.95 9.00
CA THR A 73 23.61 8.83 9.64
C THR A 73 24.20 9.88 8.72
N GLN A 74 23.94 9.78 7.42
CA GLN A 74 24.55 10.64 6.39
C GLN A 74 23.58 11.71 5.87
N SER A 75 22.34 11.71 6.36
CA SER A 75 21.34 12.73 6.05
C SER A 75 21.14 13.64 7.26
N ASP A 76 21.35 14.94 7.10
CA ASP A 76 20.95 15.95 8.11
C ASP A 76 19.43 15.95 8.36
N ALA A 77 18.67 15.27 7.49
CA ALA A 77 17.23 15.09 7.57
C ALA A 77 16.82 13.66 8.00
N GLY A 78 17.28 13.20 9.16
CA GLY A 78 16.95 11.85 9.67
C GLY A 78 15.44 11.55 9.77
N TRP A 79 14.60 12.58 9.92
CA TRP A 79 13.14 12.45 9.88
C TRP A 79 12.63 11.96 8.51
N ILE A 80 13.27 12.32 7.39
CA ILE A 80 12.90 11.84 6.05
C ILE A 80 13.06 10.32 5.97
N CYS A 81 14.19 9.82 6.48
CA CYS A 81 14.49 8.40 6.53
C CYS A 81 13.45 7.63 7.36
N VAL A 82 13.04 8.18 8.51
CA VAL A 82 11.98 7.59 9.35
C VAL A 82 10.63 7.58 8.64
N LEU A 83 10.20 8.70 8.06
CA LEU A 83 8.92 8.77 7.35
C LEU A 83 8.89 7.80 6.17
N HIS A 84 9.97 7.73 5.39
CA HIS A 84 10.10 6.81 4.28
C HIS A 84 10.00 5.34 4.71
N TYR A 85 10.71 4.98 5.78
CA TYR A 85 10.69 3.63 6.30
C TYR A 85 9.29 3.21 6.78
N LEU A 86 8.62 4.10 7.54
CA LEU A 86 7.25 3.88 7.98
C LEU A 86 6.27 3.81 6.78
N ALA A 87 6.47 4.65 5.76
CA ALA A 87 5.68 4.62 4.53
C ALA A 87 5.75 3.24 3.88
N CYS A 88 6.95 2.68 3.69
CA CYS A 88 7.16 1.40 3.02
C CYS A 88 6.55 0.21 3.78
N LEU A 89 6.58 0.22 5.12
CA LEU A 89 6.04 -0.87 5.93
C LEU A 89 4.52 -0.82 6.07
N SER A 90 3.95 0.39 6.15
CA SER A 90 2.56 0.59 6.58
C SER A 90 1.50 -0.22 5.83
N PRO A 91 1.51 -0.36 4.49
CA PRO A 91 0.48 -1.12 3.78
C PRO A 91 0.56 -2.62 4.06
N THR A 92 1.79 -3.13 4.14
CA THR A 92 2.03 -4.57 4.31
C THR A 92 1.56 -5.09 5.67
N VAL A 93 1.72 -4.28 6.73
CA VAL A 93 1.27 -4.64 8.08
C VAL A 93 -0.25 -4.71 8.16
N GLY A 94 -0.93 -3.66 7.70
CA GLY A 94 -2.40 -3.59 7.72
C GLY A 94 -3.02 -4.72 6.91
N SER A 95 -2.53 -4.94 5.69
CA SER A 95 -3.01 -5.98 4.79
C SER A 95 -2.82 -7.39 5.35
N VAL A 96 -1.63 -7.72 5.88
CA VAL A 96 -1.37 -9.06 6.46
C VAL A 96 -2.30 -9.32 7.64
N LEU A 97 -2.47 -8.35 8.54
CA LEU A 97 -3.38 -8.50 9.69
C LEU A 97 -4.82 -8.68 9.23
N TYR A 98 -5.27 -7.88 8.27
CA TYR A 98 -6.62 -8.00 7.72
C TYR A 98 -6.85 -9.37 7.09
N HIS A 99 -6.08 -9.76 6.09
CA HIS A 99 -6.30 -11.03 5.40
C HIS A 99 -6.11 -12.24 6.31
N LEU A 100 -5.24 -12.16 7.32
CA LEU A 100 -5.06 -13.26 8.27
C LEU A 100 -6.28 -13.44 9.19
N PHE A 101 -6.84 -12.33 9.69
CA PHE A 101 -7.88 -12.36 10.74
C PHE A 101 -9.29 -11.95 10.27
N MET A 102 -9.52 -11.71 8.97
CA MET A 102 -10.83 -11.27 8.45
C MET A 102 -11.99 -12.22 8.77
N ASN A 103 -11.74 -13.52 8.95
CA ASN A 103 -12.75 -14.53 9.28
C ASN A 103 -12.82 -14.84 10.79
N HIS A 104 -12.33 -13.93 11.64
CA HIS A 104 -12.30 -14.11 13.09
C HIS A 104 -13.71 -14.21 13.70
N GLU A 105 -13.86 -14.97 14.79
CA GLU A 105 -15.13 -15.20 15.50
C GLU A 105 -15.81 -13.95 16.08
N GLY A 106 -15.09 -12.84 16.20
CA GLY A 106 -15.68 -11.54 16.56
C GLY A 106 -16.46 -10.87 15.41
N GLY A 107 -16.53 -11.52 14.25
CA GLY A 107 -17.45 -11.19 13.16
C GLY A 107 -17.19 -9.86 12.46
N GLU A 108 -18.26 -9.24 11.99
CA GLU A 108 -18.23 -8.05 11.12
C GLU A 108 -17.49 -6.86 11.74
N VAL A 109 -17.58 -6.66 13.06
CA VAL A 109 -16.89 -5.56 13.76
C VAL A 109 -15.37 -5.68 13.64
N ILE A 110 -14.82 -6.89 13.82
CA ILE A 110 -13.39 -7.12 13.68
C ILE A 110 -12.99 -7.02 12.21
N TYR A 111 -13.79 -7.59 11.31
CA TYR A 111 -13.60 -7.47 9.87
C TYR A 111 -13.47 -5.99 9.43
N ASP A 112 -14.42 -5.14 9.80
CA ASP A 112 -14.43 -3.72 9.42
C ASP A 112 -13.30 -2.93 10.05
N THR A 113 -12.93 -3.25 11.29
CA THR A 113 -11.80 -2.63 11.99
C THR A 113 -10.49 -2.96 11.31
N LEU A 114 -10.28 -4.23 10.95
CA LEU A 114 -9.09 -4.68 10.25
C LEU A 114 -9.04 -4.14 8.81
N LEU A 115 -10.17 -4.09 8.11
CA LEU A 115 -10.26 -3.48 6.78
C LEU A 115 -9.93 -1.99 6.84
N SER A 116 -10.38 -1.30 7.89
CA SER A 116 -10.03 0.11 8.14
C SER A 116 -8.53 0.27 8.39
N LEU A 117 -7.90 -0.65 9.12
CA LEU A 117 -6.46 -0.67 9.37
C LEU A 117 -5.65 -0.89 8.08
N ASP A 118 -6.09 -1.80 7.22
CA ASP A 118 -5.48 -2.04 5.90
C ASP A 118 -5.56 -0.77 5.02
N MET A 119 -6.75 -0.19 4.91
CA MET A 119 -6.96 1.07 4.18
C MET A 119 -6.13 2.22 4.76
N PHE A 120 -5.98 2.29 6.09
CA PHE A 120 -5.14 3.26 6.75
C PHE A 120 -3.66 3.09 6.36
N GLY A 121 -3.16 1.85 6.27
CA GLY A 121 -1.81 1.56 5.76
C GLY A 121 -1.59 2.09 4.34
N VAL A 122 -2.56 1.89 3.44
CA VAL A 122 -2.52 2.46 2.07
C VAL A 122 -2.50 4.00 2.08
N CYS A 123 -3.24 4.61 3.00
CA CYS A 123 -3.22 6.08 3.13
C CYS A 123 -1.88 6.58 3.68
N LEU A 124 -1.28 5.86 4.64
CA LEU A 124 0.01 6.21 5.23
C LEU A 124 1.13 6.19 4.20
N VAL A 125 1.23 5.16 3.35
CA VAL A 125 2.28 5.15 2.30
C VAL A 125 2.14 6.32 1.32
N ASN A 126 0.91 6.67 0.92
CA ASN A 126 0.65 7.82 0.05
C ASN A 126 1.00 9.16 0.72
N THR A 127 0.83 9.23 2.04
CA THR A 127 1.10 10.44 2.81
C THR A 127 2.58 10.57 3.11
N LEU A 128 3.11 9.61 3.87
CA LEU A 128 4.47 9.61 4.38
C LEU A 128 5.51 9.44 3.26
N GLY A 129 5.18 8.76 2.16
CA GLY A 129 6.07 8.66 1.00
C GLY A 129 6.17 9.99 0.22
N ALA A 130 5.09 10.77 0.17
CA ALA A 130 5.07 12.03 -0.58
C ALA A 130 5.66 13.22 0.18
N LEU A 131 5.62 13.23 1.52
CA LEU A 131 6.18 14.34 2.31
C LEU A 131 7.68 14.56 2.05
N PRO A 132 8.55 13.53 2.04
CA PRO A 132 9.93 13.66 1.57
C PRO A 132 10.06 14.19 0.15
N ILE A 133 9.25 13.67 -0.78
CA ILE A 133 9.28 14.08 -2.19
C ILE A 133 8.96 15.57 -2.32
N ILE A 134 7.94 16.07 -1.62
CA ILE A 134 7.59 17.51 -1.57
C ILE A 134 8.75 18.31 -0.99
N HIS A 135 9.30 17.85 0.14
CA HIS A 135 10.38 18.54 0.82
C HIS A 135 11.61 18.72 -0.08
N ILE A 136 12.01 17.64 -0.76
CA ILE A 136 13.15 17.64 -1.68
C ILE A 136 12.82 18.44 -2.93
N THR A 137 11.61 18.31 -3.50
CA THR A 137 11.23 19.06 -4.71
C THR A 137 11.33 20.56 -4.51
N LEU A 138 10.86 21.06 -3.38
CA LEU A 138 10.78 22.49 -3.07
C LEU A 138 11.90 22.94 -2.12
N LEU A 139 13.04 22.23 -2.11
CA LEU A 139 14.12 22.48 -1.16
C LEU A 139 14.60 23.95 -1.17
N CYS A 140 14.71 24.54 -2.36
CA CYS A 140 15.16 25.92 -2.55
C CYS A 140 14.08 26.99 -2.39
N TYR A 141 12.83 26.60 -2.12
CA TYR A 141 11.70 27.52 -1.96
C TYR A 141 11.03 27.32 -0.60
N PRO A 142 11.60 27.86 0.49
CA PRO A 142 11.19 27.50 1.86
C PRO A 142 9.72 27.85 2.18
N ASP A 143 9.20 28.95 1.64
CA ASP A 143 7.80 29.35 1.84
C ASP A 143 6.84 28.46 1.07
N ALA A 144 7.09 28.25 -0.22
CA ALA A 144 6.30 27.34 -1.06
C ALA A 144 6.31 25.91 -0.49
N ARG A 145 7.47 25.44 -0.01
CA ARG A 145 7.62 24.13 0.65
C ARG A 145 6.74 24.01 1.89
N ARG A 146 6.73 25.02 2.77
CA ARG A 146 5.87 25.01 3.98
C ARG A 146 4.39 24.93 3.61
N VAL A 147 3.95 25.77 2.66
CA VAL A 147 2.56 25.76 2.19
C VAL A 147 2.20 24.42 1.55
N ALA A 148 3.05 23.87 0.69
CA ALA A 148 2.82 22.60 0.01
C ALA A 148 2.72 21.42 0.99
N LEU A 149 3.61 21.34 1.99
CA LEU A 149 3.56 20.30 3.01
C LEU A 149 2.27 20.37 3.84
N LEU A 150 1.85 21.57 4.25
CA LEU A 150 0.60 21.77 5.00
C LEU A 150 -0.64 21.44 4.16
N ALA A 151 -0.66 21.87 2.90
CA ALA A 151 -1.74 21.59 1.96
C ALA A 151 -1.87 20.08 1.71
N TYR A 152 -0.75 19.41 1.41
CA TYR A 152 -0.76 17.97 1.15
C TYR A 152 -1.10 17.16 2.41
N SER A 153 -0.66 17.58 3.59
CA SER A 153 -1.01 16.93 4.87
C SER A 153 -2.50 17.04 5.17
N SER A 154 -3.09 18.23 4.98
CA SER A 154 -4.53 18.47 5.13
C SER A 154 -5.35 17.63 4.15
N LEU A 155 -4.92 17.59 2.89
CA LEU A 155 -5.55 16.77 1.85
C LEU A 155 -5.47 15.28 2.18
N SER A 156 -4.33 14.84 2.70
CA SER A 156 -4.12 13.45 3.11
C SER A 156 -5.00 13.07 4.30
N LEU A 157 -5.20 13.96 5.27
CA LEU A 157 -6.13 13.74 6.38
C LEU A 157 -7.56 13.56 5.89
N TYR A 158 -8.01 14.40 4.96
CA TYR A 158 -9.30 14.25 4.31
C TYR A 158 -9.40 12.94 3.51
N GLY A 159 -8.34 12.57 2.79
CA GLY A 159 -8.22 11.30 2.06
C GLY A 159 -8.34 10.09 2.98
N VAL A 160 -7.64 10.07 4.12
CA VAL A 160 -7.73 9.03 5.15
C VAL A 160 -9.17 8.90 5.66
N TYR A 161 -9.77 10.02 6.07
CA TYR A 161 -11.15 10.02 6.56
C TYR A 161 -12.11 9.44 5.52
N SER A 162 -11.99 9.89 4.26
CA SER A 162 -12.84 9.43 3.16
C SER A 162 -12.62 7.96 2.82
N ALA A 163 -11.37 7.48 2.81
CA ALA A 163 -11.02 6.10 2.48
C ALA A 163 -11.48 5.11 3.56
N VAL A 164 -11.29 5.44 4.84
CA VAL A 164 -11.68 4.59 5.97
C VAL A 164 -13.20 4.52 6.13
N THR A 165 -13.92 5.60 5.86
CA THR A 165 -15.39 5.64 5.95
C THR A 165 -16.11 5.15 4.68
N ALA A 166 -15.38 4.96 3.58
CA ALA A 166 -15.97 4.58 2.30
C ALA A 166 -16.43 3.11 2.28
N ARG A 167 -17.70 2.95 1.91
CA ARG A 167 -18.36 1.64 1.73
C ARG A 167 -18.13 0.98 0.36
N SER A 168 -17.55 1.70 -0.61
CA SER A 168 -17.31 1.15 -1.95
C SER A 168 -15.88 1.39 -2.43
N ASN A 169 -15.34 0.44 -3.20
CA ASN A 169 -13.99 0.51 -3.75
C ASN A 169 -13.79 1.74 -4.66
N MET A 170 -14.82 2.16 -5.39
CA MET A 170 -14.76 3.36 -6.23
C MET A 170 -14.59 4.63 -5.40
N ARG A 171 -15.34 4.77 -4.28
CA ARG A 171 -15.21 5.92 -3.38
C ARG A 171 -13.85 5.93 -2.68
N ARG A 172 -13.33 4.74 -2.32
CA ARG A 172 -11.96 4.59 -1.80
C ARG A 172 -10.92 5.07 -2.81
N LEU A 173 -11.03 4.67 -4.08
CA LEU A 173 -10.13 5.12 -5.14
C LEU A 173 -10.20 6.64 -5.35
N GLN A 174 -11.40 7.21 -5.35
CA GLN A 174 -11.61 8.66 -5.49
C GLN A 174 -10.97 9.47 -4.37
N ALA A 175 -10.85 8.91 -3.15
CA ALA A 175 -10.22 9.59 -2.02
C ALA A 175 -8.74 9.95 -2.28
N PHE A 176 -8.08 9.21 -3.17
CA PHE A 176 -6.66 9.42 -3.52
C PHE A 176 -6.46 10.29 -4.76
N PHE A 177 -7.53 10.67 -5.47
CA PHE A 177 -7.45 11.41 -6.75
C PHE A 177 -6.66 12.71 -6.60
N TRP A 178 -7.01 13.53 -5.61
CA TRP A 178 -6.36 14.81 -5.40
C TRP A 178 -4.90 14.68 -4.97
N GLN A 179 -4.54 13.62 -4.21
CA GLN A 179 -3.16 13.35 -3.86
C GLN A 179 -2.33 12.98 -5.11
N ALA A 180 -2.90 12.19 -6.03
CA ALA A 180 -2.28 11.86 -7.30
C ALA A 180 -2.07 13.11 -8.19
N VAL A 181 -3.09 13.99 -8.27
CA VAL A 181 -2.98 15.26 -9.01
C VAL A 181 -1.88 16.15 -8.41
N PHE A 182 -1.80 16.24 -7.08
CA PHE A 182 -0.76 17.01 -6.41
C PHE A 182 0.65 16.47 -6.73
N ARG A 183 0.84 15.14 -6.68
CA ARG A 183 2.12 14.52 -7.04
C ARG A 183 2.48 14.77 -8.51
N LEU A 184 1.52 14.65 -9.42
CA LEU A 184 1.73 14.97 -10.82
C LEU A 184 2.17 16.43 -11.02
N PHE A 185 1.62 17.37 -10.25
CA PHE A 185 2.08 18.75 -10.27
C PHE A 185 3.55 18.88 -9.81
N LEU A 186 3.98 18.20 -8.75
CA LEU A 186 5.40 18.20 -8.32
C LEU A 186 6.33 17.61 -9.38
N TYR A 187 5.89 16.55 -10.05
CA TYR A 187 6.59 15.93 -11.16
C TYR A 187 6.79 16.90 -12.33
N LEU A 188 5.76 17.69 -12.66
CA LEU A 188 5.87 18.75 -13.64
C LEU A 188 6.86 19.84 -13.20
N LEU A 189 6.89 20.19 -11.91
CA LEU A 189 7.90 21.13 -11.41
C LEU A 189 9.32 20.57 -11.60
N ARG A 190 9.57 19.31 -11.24
CA ARG A 190 10.88 18.67 -11.45
C ARG A 190 11.25 18.60 -12.93
N TRP A 191 10.30 18.29 -13.80
CA TRP A 191 10.52 18.17 -15.23
C TRP A 191 10.84 19.50 -15.92
N ASN A 192 10.11 20.57 -15.57
CA ASN A 192 10.27 21.89 -16.20
C ASN A 192 11.45 22.70 -15.62
N GLY A 193 12.15 22.18 -14.61
CA GLY A 193 13.30 22.82 -13.98
C GLY A 193 13.08 23.60 -12.66
N PRO A 194 11.89 24.12 -12.29
CA PRO A 194 11.75 24.82 -11.00
C PRO A 194 11.76 23.88 -9.78
N GLY A 195 11.50 22.59 -9.97
CA GLY A 195 11.62 21.58 -8.92
C GLY A 195 13.01 20.98 -8.85
N THR A 196 13.45 20.64 -7.64
CA THR A 196 14.75 20.03 -7.37
C THR A 196 14.63 18.52 -7.09
N GLY A 197 15.74 17.78 -7.16
CA GLY A 197 15.76 16.32 -6.96
C GLY A 197 16.59 15.59 -8.02
N SER A 198 16.83 14.29 -7.79
CA SER A 198 17.55 13.46 -8.76
C SER A 198 16.72 13.29 -10.04
N PRO A 199 17.31 13.44 -11.24
CA PRO A 199 16.62 13.11 -12.49
C PRO A 199 16.20 11.63 -12.55
N THR A 200 16.99 10.74 -11.96
CA THR A 200 16.72 9.29 -11.91
C THR A 200 15.55 8.99 -10.97
N SER A 201 15.43 9.69 -9.83
CA SER A 201 14.32 9.46 -8.89
C SER A 201 12.97 9.77 -9.53
N MET A 202 12.92 10.76 -10.41
CA MET A 202 11.72 11.13 -11.15
C MET A 202 11.16 9.98 -11.99
N TYR A 203 12.02 9.22 -12.68
CA TYR A 203 11.61 8.01 -13.40
C TYR A 203 11.01 6.96 -12.44
N PHE A 204 11.68 6.71 -11.30
CA PHE A 204 11.20 5.73 -10.33
C PHE A 204 9.85 6.12 -9.72
N TYR A 205 9.64 7.40 -9.40
CA TYR A 205 8.35 7.89 -8.89
C TYR A 205 7.22 7.80 -9.93
N ALA A 206 7.52 8.07 -11.21
CA ALA A 206 6.53 7.89 -12.28
C ALA A 206 6.12 6.41 -12.44
N VAL A 207 7.08 5.47 -12.36
CA VAL A 207 6.80 4.03 -12.40
C VAL A 207 6.04 3.58 -11.16
N MET A 208 6.43 4.04 -9.97
CA MET A 208 5.71 3.80 -8.70
C MET A 208 4.23 4.14 -8.82
N ASP A 209 3.89 5.37 -9.22
CA ASP A 209 2.49 5.81 -9.34
C ASP A 209 1.75 5.04 -10.45
N SER A 210 2.41 4.75 -11.57
CA SER A 210 1.82 3.96 -12.65
C SER A 210 1.44 2.54 -12.21
N LEU A 211 2.31 1.87 -11.45
CA LEU A 211 2.06 0.55 -10.88
C LEU A 211 0.90 0.58 -9.87
N ALA A 212 0.85 1.61 -9.02
CA ALA A 212 -0.22 1.77 -8.04
C ALA A 212 -1.59 1.98 -8.72
N VAL A 213 -1.65 2.84 -9.74
CA VAL A 213 -2.87 3.07 -10.53
C VAL A 213 -3.29 1.79 -11.25
N LEU A 214 -2.36 1.09 -11.90
CA LEU A 214 -2.65 -0.17 -12.58
C LEU A 214 -3.20 -1.22 -11.62
N GLY A 215 -2.59 -1.38 -10.44
CA GLY A 215 -3.08 -2.30 -9.40
C GLY A 215 -4.50 -1.95 -8.94
N GLY A 216 -4.77 -0.67 -8.69
CA GLY A 216 -6.12 -0.20 -8.35
C GLY A 216 -7.15 -0.49 -9.44
N LEU A 217 -6.81 -0.28 -10.70
CA LEU A 217 -7.68 -0.58 -11.85
C LEU A 217 -7.97 -2.08 -11.97
N VAL A 218 -6.95 -2.93 -11.82
CA VAL A 218 -7.11 -4.40 -11.83
C VAL A 218 -8.07 -4.85 -10.73
N ASN A 219 -7.90 -4.36 -9.50
CA ASN A 219 -8.76 -4.70 -8.36
C ASN A 219 -10.21 -4.19 -8.52
N VAL A 220 -10.39 -2.96 -9.01
CA VAL A 220 -11.74 -2.39 -9.25
C VAL A 220 -12.48 -3.12 -10.37
N THR A 221 -11.77 -3.51 -11.43
CA THR A 221 -12.37 -4.23 -12.56
C THR A 221 -12.61 -5.71 -12.27
N ARG A 222 -11.97 -6.25 -11.21
CA ARG A 222 -12.00 -7.67 -10.79
C ARG A 222 -11.50 -8.62 -11.89
N MET A 223 -10.47 -8.21 -12.61
CA MET A 223 -9.87 -9.01 -13.68
C MET A 223 -8.64 -9.76 -13.15
N PRO A 224 -8.44 -11.05 -13.48
CA PRO A 224 -9.14 -11.82 -14.52
C PRO A 224 -10.35 -12.63 -14.04
N GLU A 225 -10.63 -12.70 -12.73
CA GLU A 225 -11.66 -13.59 -12.16
C GLU A 225 -13.07 -13.29 -12.69
N ARG A 226 -13.36 -12.03 -13.04
CA ARG A 226 -14.61 -11.64 -13.71
C ARG A 226 -14.83 -12.33 -15.06
N MET A 227 -13.76 -12.63 -15.81
CA MET A 227 -13.86 -13.31 -17.10
C MET A 227 -14.04 -14.83 -16.96
N SER A 228 -13.55 -15.40 -15.86
CA SER A 228 -13.61 -16.85 -15.61
C SER A 228 -13.84 -17.12 -14.12
N PRO A 229 -15.08 -16.94 -13.63
CA PRO A 229 -15.41 -17.14 -12.22
C PRO A 229 -15.04 -18.55 -11.74
N GLY A 230 -14.54 -18.67 -10.50
CA GLY A 230 -14.09 -19.94 -9.92
C GLY A 230 -12.68 -20.38 -10.30
N ARG A 231 -12.14 -19.94 -11.45
CA ARG A 231 -10.81 -20.38 -11.94
C ARG A 231 -9.66 -19.79 -11.13
N PHE A 232 -9.84 -18.60 -10.60
CA PHE A 232 -8.81 -17.82 -9.90
C PHE A 232 -9.07 -17.73 -8.39
N ASP A 233 -9.83 -18.68 -7.82
CA ASP A 233 -10.23 -18.65 -6.41
C ASP A 233 -9.03 -18.64 -5.46
N TYR A 234 -7.95 -19.33 -5.81
CA TYR A 234 -6.77 -19.48 -4.96
C TYR A 234 -5.58 -18.63 -5.41
N TRP A 235 -5.45 -18.41 -6.71
CA TRP A 235 -4.25 -17.82 -7.31
C TRP A 235 -4.61 -16.85 -8.43
N LEU A 236 -3.87 -15.75 -8.51
CA LEU A 236 -3.92 -14.75 -9.58
C LEU A 236 -5.29 -14.09 -9.77
N ASN A 237 -6.09 -14.00 -8.71
CA ASN A 237 -7.21 -13.06 -8.71
C ASN A 237 -6.71 -11.61 -8.68
N SER A 238 -7.59 -10.67 -9.04
CA SER A 238 -7.29 -9.25 -9.15
C SER A 238 -6.68 -8.65 -7.89
N HIS A 239 -7.09 -9.13 -6.72
CA HIS A 239 -6.60 -8.64 -5.43
C HIS A 239 -5.15 -9.04 -5.19
N GLN A 240 -4.79 -10.31 -5.46
CA GLN A 240 -3.40 -10.76 -5.41
C GLN A 240 -2.51 -10.02 -6.40
N ILE A 241 -3.01 -9.77 -7.62
CA ILE A 241 -2.27 -9.01 -8.62
C ILE A 241 -2.05 -7.57 -8.14
N MET A 242 -3.07 -6.94 -7.57
CA MET A 242 -2.95 -5.62 -6.95
C MET A 242 -1.88 -5.62 -5.84
N HIS A 243 -1.88 -6.60 -4.93
CA HIS A 243 -0.85 -6.72 -3.88
C HIS A 243 0.57 -6.79 -4.46
N MET A 244 0.77 -7.60 -5.49
CA MET A 244 2.07 -7.72 -6.17
C MET A 244 2.51 -6.39 -6.79
N LEU A 245 1.60 -5.70 -7.49
CA LEU A 245 1.88 -4.39 -8.11
C LEU A 245 2.14 -3.30 -7.07
N VAL A 246 1.42 -3.30 -5.95
CA VAL A 246 1.64 -2.36 -4.85
C VAL A 246 2.97 -2.64 -4.15
N ALA A 247 3.33 -3.90 -3.91
CA ALA A 247 4.63 -4.25 -3.35
C ALA A 247 5.78 -3.79 -4.26
N LEU A 248 5.64 -3.99 -5.58
CA LEU A 248 6.61 -3.49 -6.55
C LEU A 248 6.64 -1.95 -6.58
N SER A 249 5.47 -1.29 -6.52
CA SER A 249 5.37 0.18 -6.41
C SER A 249 6.16 0.71 -5.20
N ILE A 250 6.07 0.06 -4.04
CA ILE A 250 6.85 0.43 -2.84
C ILE A 250 8.37 0.26 -3.05
N VAL A 251 8.80 -0.76 -3.80
CA VAL A 251 10.22 -0.90 -4.18
C VAL A 251 10.68 0.27 -5.04
N TYR A 252 9.87 0.71 -6.00
CA TYR A 252 10.17 1.89 -6.82
C TYR A 252 10.14 3.20 -6.02
N LEU A 253 9.21 3.34 -5.05
CA LEU A 253 9.24 4.44 -4.08
C LEU A 253 10.57 4.46 -3.33
N HIS A 254 11.03 3.29 -2.88
CA HIS A 254 12.30 3.15 -2.16
C HIS A 254 13.50 3.55 -3.02
N TRP A 255 13.63 3.01 -4.24
CA TRP A 255 14.73 3.38 -5.13
C TRP A 255 14.73 4.88 -5.46
N GLY A 256 13.57 5.46 -5.76
CA GLY A 256 13.46 6.89 -5.98
C GLY A 256 13.92 7.72 -4.78
N MET A 257 13.53 7.31 -3.57
CA MET A 257 13.96 7.99 -2.34
C MET A 257 15.47 7.88 -2.09
N ILE A 258 16.08 6.72 -2.35
CA ILE A 258 17.53 6.55 -2.19
C ILE A 258 18.28 7.45 -3.18
N GLU A 259 17.86 7.51 -4.44
CA GLU A 259 18.42 8.43 -5.44
C GLU A 259 18.35 9.89 -4.97
N ASP A 260 17.20 10.32 -4.46
CA ASP A 260 17.01 11.67 -3.93
C ASP A 260 17.89 11.95 -2.69
N LEU A 261 18.02 10.99 -1.77
CA LEU A 261 18.87 11.13 -0.58
C LEU A 261 20.37 11.19 -0.92
N VAL A 262 20.82 10.42 -1.89
CA VAL A 262 22.22 10.45 -2.37
C VAL A 262 22.49 11.77 -3.08
N TRP A 263 21.57 12.21 -3.94
CA TRP A 263 21.67 13.47 -4.65
C TRP A 263 21.72 14.68 -3.70
N LEU A 264 20.89 14.67 -2.65
CA LEU A 264 20.80 15.76 -1.67
C LEU A 264 22.14 16.09 -0.98
N ARG A 265 23.04 15.12 -0.84
CA ARG A 265 24.35 15.31 -0.17
C ARG A 265 25.28 16.28 -0.89
N ASN A 266 25.17 16.32 -2.21
CA ASN A 266 26.05 17.12 -3.06
C ASN A 266 25.34 18.35 -3.63
N PHE A 267 24.05 18.50 -3.36
CA PHE A 267 23.26 19.58 -3.92
C PHE A 267 23.27 20.82 -3.03
N GLN A 268 23.44 21.98 -3.65
CA GLN A 268 23.31 23.28 -3.03
C GLN A 268 22.35 24.11 -3.86
N CYS A 269 21.45 24.82 -3.19
CA CYS A 269 20.56 25.75 -3.87
C CYS A 269 21.38 26.87 -4.54
N PRO A 270 20.97 27.32 -5.74
CA PRO A 270 21.60 28.48 -6.37
C PRO A 270 21.55 29.69 -5.42
N PRO A 271 22.60 30.53 -5.38
CA PRO A 271 22.53 31.80 -4.67
C PRO A 271 21.43 32.68 -5.27
N GLU A 272 20.65 33.33 -4.42
CA GLU A 272 19.61 34.30 -4.79
C GLU A 272 20.17 35.53 -5.53
#